data_AF-A0A0A9DND8-F1
#
_entry.id   AF-A0A0A9DND8-F1
#
_cell.length_a   1.000
_cell.length_b   1.000
_cell.length_c   1.000
_cell.angle_alpha   90.00
_cell.angle_beta   90.00
_cell.angle_gamma   90.00
#
_symmetry.space_group_name_H-M   'P 1'
#
loop_
_entity.id
_entity.type
_entity.pdbx_description
1 polymer ?
#
loop_
_entity_poly.entity_id
_entity_poly.type
_entity_poly.pdbx_seq_one_letter_code
_entity_poly.pdbx_strand_id
1 'polypeptide(L)'
;MTKGTSVIRMLHNYLGAERFQKALASYIRKYTNSNAKTDDLWAVLDEKSGQPIRNMMATWTKQQGYPVINATLEGNYLELEQPQFLLNGSSGSGMWIVPVTLGCGSYDMQKNFLLKGKIEKLDIKKITSQCDNQENGGNLWIKLNINQTGFYRVKYDDELAAALQNALRAKKLSLMDKISKHDMQHC
;
A
#
# COMPACT_ATOMS: atom_id res chain seq x y z
N MET A 1 -8.20 16.25 -0.70
CA MET A 1 -8.84 14.93 -0.47
C MET A 1 -8.91 14.67 1.03
N THR A 2 -10.03 14.16 1.55
CA THR A 2 -10.19 13.84 2.98
C THR A 2 -9.69 12.43 3.27
N LYS A 3 -9.31 12.14 4.54
CA LYS A 3 -8.86 10.81 4.97
C LYS A 3 -9.83 9.70 4.57
N GLY A 4 -11.14 9.93 4.71
CA GLY A 4 -12.18 8.97 4.35
C GLY A 4 -12.11 8.54 2.88
N THR A 5 -12.07 9.48 1.94
CA THR A 5 -11.99 9.18 0.50
C THR A 5 -10.71 8.42 0.15
N SER A 6 -9.58 8.82 0.74
CA SER A 6 -8.30 8.16 0.47
C SER A 6 -8.26 6.71 0.95
N VAL A 7 -8.83 6.42 2.14
CA VAL A 7 -8.91 5.06 2.68
C VAL A 7 -9.86 4.19 1.83
N ILE A 8 -10.99 4.71 1.36
CA ILE A 8 -11.89 3.98 0.44
C ILE A 8 -11.18 3.68 -0.89
N ARG A 9 -10.44 4.65 -1.45
CA ARG A 9 -9.66 4.45 -2.67
C ARG A 9 -8.60 3.36 -2.49
N MET A 10 -7.91 3.34 -1.35
CA MET A 10 -6.95 2.29 -1.01
C MET A 10 -7.63 0.92 -0.96
N LEU A 11 -8.78 0.81 -0.29
CA LEU A 11 -9.55 -0.43 -0.22
C LEU A 11 -10.02 -0.91 -1.60
N HIS A 12 -10.51 -0.01 -2.44
CA HIS A 12 -10.89 -0.31 -3.82
C HIS A 12 -9.72 -0.89 -4.63
N ASN A 13 -8.53 -0.29 -4.52
CA ASN A 13 -7.35 -0.78 -5.21
C ASN A 13 -6.86 -2.13 -4.66
N TYR A 14 -6.93 -2.34 -3.35
CA TYR A 14 -6.57 -3.61 -2.73
C TYR A 14 -7.49 -4.77 -3.15
N LEU A 15 -8.81 -4.53 -3.17
CA LEU A 15 -9.79 -5.55 -3.55
C LEU A 15 -9.88 -5.77 -5.07
N GLY A 16 -9.50 -4.78 -5.86
CA GLY A 16 -9.76 -4.72 -7.28
C GLY A 16 -11.17 -4.23 -7.60
N ALA A 17 -11.30 -3.52 -8.72
CA ALA A 17 -12.54 -2.83 -9.10
C ALA A 17 -13.74 -3.77 -9.18
N GLU A 18 -13.59 -4.94 -9.80
CA GLU A 18 -14.70 -5.89 -10.00
C GLU A 18 -15.27 -6.40 -8.67
N ARG A 19 -14.40 -6.87 -7.76
CA ARG A 19 -14.82 -7.39 -6.45
C ARG A 19 -15.42 -6.29 -5.59
N PHE A 20 -14.80 -5.11 -5.58
CA PHE A 20 -15.31 -3.96 -4.83
C PHE A 20 -16.70 -3.54 -5.33
N GLN A 21 -16.89 -3.40 -6.64
CA GLN A 21 -18.17 -3.01 -7.24
C GLN A 21 -19.26 -4.05 -6.98
N LYS A 22 -18.96 -5.36 -7.12
CA LYS A 22 -19.90 -6.43 -6.81
C LYS A 22 -20.31 -6.42 -5.34
N ALA A 23 -19.36 -6.24 -4.43
CA ALA A 23 -19.64 -6.15 -3.00
C ALA A 23 -20.48 -4.91 -2.65
N LEU A 24 -20.15 -3.75 -3.24
CA LEU A 24 -20.90 -2.51 -3.03
C LEU A 24 -22.33 -2.62 -3.58
N ALA A 25 -22.52 -3.20 -4.76
CA ALA A 25 -23.85 -3.45 -5.32
C ALA A 25 -24.67 -4.39 -4.41
N SER A 26 -24.04 -5.42 -3.85
CA SER A 26 -24.68 -6.32 -2.88
C SER A 26 -25.06 -5.59 -1.59
N TYR A 27 -24.21 -4.70 -1.09
CA TYR A 27 -24.49 -3.89 0.10
C TYR A 27 -25.69 -2.97 -0.15
N ILE A 28 -25.67 -2.21 -1.25
CA ILE A 28 -26.76 -1.30 -1.61
C ILE A 28 -28.08 -2.07 -1.69
N ARG A 29 -28.12 -3.20 -2.43
CA ARG A 29 -29.32 -4.03 -2.54
C ARG A 29 -29.84 -4.56 -1.20
N LYS A 30 -28.94 -4.95 -0.30
CA LYS A 30 -29.28 -5.51 1.02
C LYS A 30 -29.88 -4.45 1.96
N TYR A 31 -29.42 -3.21 1.86
CA TYR A 31 -29.84 -2.11 2.74
C TYR A 31 -30.75 -1.09 2.05
N THR A 32 -31.25 -1.37 0.84
CA THR A 32 -32.28 -0.55 0.20
C THR A 32 -33.48 -0.42 1.16
N ASN A 33 -33.94 0.82 1.38
CA ASN A 33 -35.05 1.16 2.30
C ASN A 33 -34.79 0.86 3.79
N SER A 34 -33.52 0.71 4.20
CA SER A 34 -33.12 0.47 5.59
C SER A 34 -31.97 1.39 6.02
N ASN A 35 -31.77 1.51 7.33
CA ASN A 35 -30.58 2.18 7.89
C ASN A 35 -29.40 1.21 7.89
N ALA A 36 -28.20 1.72 7.62
CA ALA A 36 -26.97 0.93 7.64
C ALA A 36 -25.84 1.67 8.37
N LYS A 37 -24.99 0.92 9.07
CA LYS A 37 -23.79 1.42 9.74
C LYS A 37 -22.56 1.12 8.90
N THR A 38 -21.47 1.86 9.13
CA THR A 38 -20.18 1.62 8.46
C THR A 38 -19.67 0.18 8.65
N ASP A 39 -19.95 -0.43 9.79
CA ASP A 39 -19.59 -1.83 10.05
C ASP A 39 -20.36 -2.83 9.15
N ASP A 40 -21.58 -2.48 8.72
CA ASP A 40 -22.38 -3.32 7.82
C ASP A 40 -21.77 -3.38 6.41
N LEU A 41 -21.19 -2.25 5.96
CA LEU A 41 -20.44 -2.19 4.71
C LEU A 41 -19.22 -3.12 4.76
N TRP A 42 -18.45 -3.08 5.86
CA TRP A 42 -17.28 -3.94 6.03
C TRP A 42 -17.64 -5.41 6.07
N ALA A 43 -18.75 -5.78 6.73
CA ALA A 43 -19.21 -7.16 6.78
C ALA A 43 -19.56 -7.71 5.39
N VAL A 44 -20.22 -6.92 4.53
CA VAL A 44 -20.52 -7.33 3.15
C VAL A 44 -19.24 -7.47 2.33
N LEU A 45 -18.28 -6.55 2.50
CA LEU A 45 -17.00 -6.61 1.79
C LEU A 45 -16.16 -7.82 2.24
N ASP A 46 -16.11 -8.15 3.53
CA ASP A 46 -15.48 -9.37 4.06
C ASP A 46 -16.06 -10.61 3.36
N GLU A 47 -17.39 -10.76 3.41
CA GLU A 47 -18.11 -11.91 2.87
C GLU A 47 -17.86 -12.10 1.37
N LYS A 48 -17.93 -11.02 0.58
CA LYS A 48 -17.80 -11.08 -0.88
C LYS A 48 -16.37 -11.17 -1.37
N SER A 49 -15.39 -10.69 -0.60
CA SER A 49 -13.98 -10.70 -1.00
C SER A 49 -13.19 -11.88 -0.43
N GLY A 50 -13.65 -12.49 0.67
CA GLY A 50 -12.88 -13.47 1.44
C GLY A 50 -11.64 -12.87 2.11
N GLN A 51 -11.54 -11.55 2.21
CA GLN A 51 -10.43 -10.82 2.83
C GLN A 51 -10.87 -10.22 4.19
N PRO A 52 -9.95 -10.00 5.13
CA PRO A 52 -10.26 -9.45 6.46
C PRO A 52 -10.42 -7.92 6.44
N ILE A 53 -11.33 -7.40 5.60
CA ILE A 53 -11.62 -5.98 5.41
C ILE A 53 -12.11 -5.32 6.69
N ARG A 54 -12.98 -5.93 7.48
CA ARG A 54 -13.46 -5.33 8.74
C ARG A 54 -12.33 -5.06 9.72
N ASN A 55 -11.46 -6.05 9.92
CA ASN A 55 -10.30 -5.90 10.79
C ASN A 55 -9.35 -4.82 10.25
N MET A 56 -9.09 -4.84 8.95
CA MET A 56 -8.26 -3.83 8.30
C MET A 56 -8.84 -2.41 8.49
N MET A 57 -10.08 -2.20 8.11
CA MET A 57 -10.74 -0.90 8.12
C MET A 57 -10.96 -0.34 9.53
N ALA A 58 -11.11 -1.21 10.54
CA ALA A 58 -11.10 -0.80 11.94
C ALA A 58 -9.79 -0.07 12.30
N THR A 59 -8.63 -0.56 11.85
CA THR A 59 -7.35 0.12 12.06
C THR A 59 -7.25 1.45 11.31
N TRP A 60 -7.95 1.65 10.19
CA TRP A 60 -7.88 2.91 9.44
C TRP A 60 -8.82 3.99 9.97
N THR A 61 -9.95 3.59 10.55
CA THR A 61 -11.05 4.49 10.93
C THR A 61 -11.06 4.87 12.41
N LYS A 62 -10.49 4.04 13.30
CA LYS A 62 -10.58 4.21 14.76
C LYS A 62 -9.37 4.89 15.42
N GLN A 63 -8.33 5.23 14.65
CA GLN A 63 -7.14 5.91 15.18
C GLN A 63 -6.73 7.11 14.34
N GLN A 64 -6.06 8.07 14.98
CA GLN A 64 -5.54 9.28 14.37
C GLN A 64 -4.24 9.01 13.61
N GLY A 65 -3.93 9.85 12.63
CA GLY A 65 -2.70 9.74 11.83
C GLY A 65 -2.80 8.68 10.74
N TYR A 66 -1.62 8.28 10.27
CA TYR A 66 -1.40 7.26 9.24
C TYR A 66 0.02 6.67 9.38
N PRO A 67 0.28 5.47 8.85
CA PRO A 67 1.62 4.88 8.90
C PRO A 67 2.54 5.50 7.85
N VAL A 68 3.80 5.69 8.21
CA VAL A 68 4.90 5.88 7.24
C VAL A 68 5.63 4.55 7.18
N ILE A 69 5.72 3.97 5.98
CA ILE A 69 6.41 2.70 5.77
C ILE A 69 7.88 3.00 5.51
N ASN A 70 8.74 2.66 6.46
CA ASN A 70 10.19 2.67 6.26
C ASN A 70 10.58 1.35 5.60
N ALA A 71 11.20 1.44 4.43
CA ALA A 71 11.71 0.31 3.67
C ALA A 71 13.25 0.34 3.68
N THR A 72 13.85 -0.69 4.26
CA THR A 72 15.30 -0.82 4.43
C THR A 72 15.78 -2.16 3.89
N LEU A 73 16.95 -2.16 3.25
CA LEU A 73 17.65 -3.37 2.85
C LEU A 73 18.52 -3.87 3.99
N GLU A 74 18.24 -5.10 4.44
CA GLU A 74 19.05 -5.82 5.42
C GLU A 74 19.57 -7.12 4.80
N GLY A 75 20.73 -7.05 4.15
CA GLY A 75 21.32 -8.18 3.44
C GLY A 75 20.41 -8.66 2.30
N ASN A 76 19.79 -9.83 2.46
CA ASN A 76 18.87 -10.40 1.46
C ASN A 76 17.39 -10.15 1.78
N TYR A 77 17.09 -9.29 2.76
CA TYR A 77 15.73 -9.00 3.18
C TYR A 77 15.38 -7.53 2.96
N LEU A 78 14.14 -7.31 2.54
CA LEU A 78 13.47 -6.02 2.61
C LEU A 78 12.74 -5.96 3.95
N GLU A 79 13.23 -5.16 4.88
CA GLU A 79 12.54 -4.88 6.13
C GLU A 79 11.58 -3.71 5.94
N LEU A 80 10.34 -3.89 6.42
CA LEU A 80 9.28 -2.89 6.39
C LEU A 80 8.85 -2.58 7.82
N GLU A 81 9.08 -1.34 8.25
CA GLU A 81 8.60 -0.81 9.53
C GLU A 81 7.45 0.18 9.29
N GLN A 82 6.42 0.18 10.13
CA GLN A 82 5.27 1.09 10.04
C GLN A 82 5.13 2.04 11.25
N PRO A 83 6.06 2.99 11.51
CA PRO A 83 5.83 4.02 12.51
C PRO A 83 4.58 4.86 12.21
N GLN A 84 3.86 5.23 13.28
CA GLN A 84 2.74 6.17 13.20
C GLN A 84 3.26 7.59 13.00
N PHE A 85 2.74 8.27 11.98
CA PHE A 85 2.92 9.70 11.79
C PHE A 85 1.70 10.49 12.30
N LEU A 86 1.98 11.53 13.07
CA LEU A 86 1.00 12.50 13.58
C LEU A 86 1.41 13.91 13.14
N LEU A 87 0.42 14.78 12.89
CA LEU A 87 0.66 16.14 12.40
C LEU A 87 1.43 17.03 13.37
N ASN A 88 1.44 16.68 14.66
CA ASN A 88 2.23 17.36 15.69
C ASN A 88 3.71 16.93 15.70
N GLY A 89 4.14 16.09 14.77
CA GLY A 89 5.52 15.60 14.67
C GLY A 89 5.91 14.52 15.67
N SER A 90 5.00 14.11 16.58
CA SER A 90 5.28 13.02 17.52
C SER A 90 5.06 11.66 16.88
N SER A 91 5.92 10.70 17.18
CA SER A 91 5.68 9.29 16.88
C SER A 91 4.70 8.70 17.89
N GLY A 92 3.67 8.01 17.41
CA GLY A 92 2.74 7.26 18.28
C GLY A 92 2.90 5.75 18.15
N SER A 93 2.06 5.00 18.87
CA SER A 93 2.06 3.53 18.90
C SER A 93 0.95 2.90 18.06
N GLY A 94 0.35 3.67 17.15
CA GLY A 94 -0.69 3.19 16.24
C GLY A 94 -0.18 2.06 15.35
N MET A 95 -1.08 1.14 15.02
CA MET A 95 -0.77 -0.04 14.22
C MET A 95 -1.86 -0.26 13.19
N TRP A 96 -1.48 -0.43 11.93
CA TRP A 96 -2.39 -0.62 10.82
C TRP A 96 -2.17 -1.98 10.18
N ILE A 97 -3.27 -2.52 9.65
CA ILE A 97 -3.18 -3.54 8.61
C ILE A 97 -3.08 -2.77 7.29
N VAL A 98 -1.88 -2.69 6.73
CA VAL A 98 -1.59 -1.89 5.54
C VAL A 98 -1.65 -2.78 4.30
N PRO A 99 -2.56 -2.52 3.34
CA PRO A 99 -2.51 -3.19 2.05
C PRO A 99 -1.40 -2.57 1.20
N VAL A 100 -0.22 -3.16 1.27
CA VAL A 100 0.97 -2.70 0.57
C VAL A 100 0.95 -3.23 -0.86
N THR A 101 1.08 -2.32 -1.82
CA THR A 101 1.37 -2.64 -3.21
C THR A 101 2.87 -2.49 -3.47
N LEU A 102 3.47 -3.46 -4.14
CA LEU A 102 4.90 -3.53 -4.46
C LEU A 102 5.06 -3.81 -5.95
N GLY A 103 5.83 -2.97 -6.65
CA GLY A 103 6.31 -3.22 -8.00
C GLY A 103 7.82 -3.49 -8.00
N CYS A 104 8.25 -4.46 -8.80
CA CYS A 104 9.66 -4.71 -9.08
C CYS A 104 9.90 -5.05 -10.55
N GLY A 105 10.99 -4.55 -11.12
CA GLY A 105 11.40 -4.82 -12.51
C GLY A 105 10.55 -4.11 -13.56
N SER A 106 9.23 -4.36 -13.56
CA SER A 106 8.21 -3.71 -14.38
C SER A 106 7.10 -3.12 -13.52
N TYR A 107 6.52 -2.00 -13.95
CA TYR A 107 5.39 -1.36 -13.28
C TYR A 107 4.09 -2.16 -13.37
N ASP A 108 3.95 -2.98 -14.40
CA ASP A 108 2.76 -3.81 -14.64
C ASP A 108 2.74 -5.04 -13.71
N MET A 109 3.90 -5.43 -13.19
CA MET A 109 4.04 -6.57 -12.30
C MET A 109 3.95 -6.10 -10.85
N GLN A 110 2.73 -6.07 -10.34
CA GLN A 110 2.41 -5.61 -8.99
C GLN A 110 2.05 -6.77 -8.08
N LYS A 111 2.59 -6.74 -6.87
CA LYS A 111 2.24 -7.64 -5.78
C LYS A 111 1.51 -6.88 -4.71
N ASN A 112 0.46 -7.49 -4.18
CA ASN A 112 -0.31 -6.95 -3.08
C ASN A 112 -0.18 -7.88 -1.88
N PHE A 113 0.13 -7.33 -0.71
CA PHE A 113 0.17 -8.08 0.55
C PHE A 113 -0.30 -7.20 1.70
N LEU A 114 -0.60 -7.82 2.84
CA LEU A 114 -1.00 -7.12 4.06
C LEU A 114 0.17 -7.08 5.02
N LEU A 115 0.68 -5.89 5.31
CA LEU A 115 1.60 -5.65 6.42
C LEU A 115 0.77 -5.54 7.70
N LYS A 116 0.93 -6.47 8.63
CA LYS A 116 0.17 -6.57 9.88
C LYS A 116 1.03 -6.30 11.11
N GLY A 117 2.31 -6.66 11.05
CA GLY A 117 3.28 -6.42 12.11
C GLY A 117 3.84 -5.00 12.08
N LYS A 118 4.39 -4.55 13.21
CA LYS A 118 5.09 -3.26 13.28
C LYS A 118 6.34 -3.26 12.40
N ILE A 119 7.03 -4.40 12.36
CA ILE A 119 8.18 -4.71 11.51
C ILE A 119 7.90 -6.06 10.84
N GLU A 120 8.11 -6.16 9.53
CA GLU A 120 8.11 -7.43 8.80
C GLU A 120 9.29 -7.50 7.84
N LYS A 121 9.89 -8.69 7.68
CA LYS A 121 11.00 -8.94 6.76
C LYS A 121 10.51 -9.79 5.59
N LEU A 122 10.78 -9.32 4.37
CA LEU A 122 10.45 -10.01 3.13
C LEU A 122 11.72 -10.44 2.42
N ASP A 123 11.79 -11.71 2.03
CA ASP A 123 12.92 -12.23 1.26
C ASP A 123 12.93 -11.62 -0.14
N ILE A 124 14.00 -10.90 -0.47
CA ILE A 124 14.15 -10.21 -1.76
C ILE A 124 14.09 -11.21 -2.90
N LYS A 125 14.72 -12.40 -2.78
CA LYS A 125 14.71 -13.39 -3.87
C LYS A 125 13.30 -13.88 -4.16
N LYS A 126 12.43 -13.99 -3.16
CA LYS A 126 11.00 -14.35 -3.37
C LYS A 126 10.22 -13.21 -4.01
N ILE A 127 10.56 -11.97 -3.67
CA ILE A 127 9.97 -10.79 -4.30
C ILE A 127 10.39 -10.72 -5.77
N THR A 128 11.66 -10.94 -6.06
CA THR A 128 12.28 -10.66 -7.35
C THR A 128 12.23 -11.82 -8.34
N SER A 129 12.16 -13.07 -7.89
CA SER A 129 12.07 -14.25 -8.76
C SER A 129 10.86 -14.22 -9.69
N GLN A 130 9.79 -13.55 -9.26
CA GLN A 130 8.59 -13.34 -10.07
C GLN A 130 8.66 -12.05 -10.88
N CYS A 131 9.65 -11.19 -10.63
CA CYS A 131 9.90 -9.94 -11.35
C CYS A 131 10.95 -10.08 -12.46
N ASP A 132 11.58 -11.25 -12.54
CA ASP A 132 12.70 -11.54 -13.43
C ASP A 132 12.19 -12.00 -14.81
N ASN A 133 11.68 -11.06 -15.60
CA ASN A 133 11.82 -11.18 -17.05
C ASN A 133 13.25 -10.75 -17.35
N GLN A 134 14.14 -11.74 -17.39
CA GLN A 134 15.54 -11.63 -17.81
C GLN A 134 15.63 -10.98 -19.20
N GLU A 135 15.59 -9.66 -19.26
CA GLU A 135 16.18 -8.90 -20.35
C GLU A 135 17.02 -7.76 -19.75
N ASN A 136 18.33 -8.01 -19.78
CA ASN A 136 19.40 -7.03 -19.74
C ASN A 136 19.59 -6.26 -18.43
N GLY A 137 20.36 -6.85 -17.51
CA GLY A 137 21.35 -6.13 -16.66
C GLY A 137 20.85 -4.89 -15.92
N GLY A 138 19.54 -4.76 -15.73
CA GLY A 138 18.91 -3.56 -15.23
C GLY A 138 18.87 -3.63 -13.72
N ASN A 139 19.47 -2.64 -13.06
CA ASN A 139 19.41 -2.48 -11.61
C ASN A 139 17.99 -2.75 -11.09
N LEU A 140 17.87 -3.78 -10.26
CA LEU A 140 16.64 -4.14 -9.60
C LEU A 140 16.18 -2.96 -8.74
N TRP A 141 14.94 -2.52 -8.96
CA TRP A 141 14.31 -1.49 -8.15
C TRP A 141 13.04 -2.07 -7.51
N ILE A 142 12.73 -1.58 -6.31
CA ILE A 142 11.53 -1.94 -5.56
C ILE A 142 10.77 -0.65 -5.27
N LYS A 143 9.51 -0.57 -5.72
CA LYS A 143 8.63 0.55 -5.41
C LYS A 143 7.42 0.06 -4.63
N LEU A 144 7.21 0.62 -3.45
CA LEU A 144 6.00 0.47 -2.67
C LEU A 144 5.00 1.60 -2.97
N ASN A 145 3.72 1.32 -2.66
CA ASN A 145 2.60 2.24 -2.89
C ASN A 145 2.51 2.68 -4.36
N ILE A 146 2.42 1.71 -5.25
CA ILE A 146 2.26 1.92 -6.69
C ILE A 146 1.01 2.77 -6.95
N ASN A 147 1.12 3.72 -7.88
CA ASN A 147 0.11 4.75 -8.19
C ASN A 147 -0.33 5.62 -6.99
N GLN A 148 0.40 5.58 -5.87
CA GLN A 148 0.05 6.28 -4.62
C GLN A 148 -1.41 6.05 -4.21
N THR A 149 -1.88 4.81 -4.33
CA THR A 149 -3.28 4.43 -4.06
C THR A 149 -3.55 4.26 -2.57
N GLY A 150 -2.53 3.90 -1.79
CA GLY A 150 -2.58 3.73 -0.36
C GLY A 150 -2.54 5.04 0.41
N PHE A 151 -3.27 5.11 1.53
CA PHE A 151 -3.25 6.25 2.46
C PHE A 151 -2.08 6.14 3.45
N TYR A 152 -0.88 5.98 2.93
CA TYR A 152 0.36 5.90 3.69
C TYR A 152 1.52 6.48 2.87
N ARG A 153 2.60 6.88 3.54
CA ARG A 153 3.83 7.32 2.88
C ARG A 153 4.87 6.22 2.92
N VAL A 154 5.88 6.31 2.06
CA VAL A 154 7.00 5.37 2.03
C VAL A 154 8.29 6.16 2.11
N LYS A 155 9.15 5.77 3.03
CA LYS A 155 10.54 6.23 3.13
C LYS A 155 11.43 5.06 2.73
N TYR A 156 12.37 5.30 1.83
CA TYR A 156 13.35 4.32 1.39
C TYR A 156 14.71 4.67 2.01
N ASP A 157 15.53 3.67 2.26
CA ASP A 157 16.95 3.88 2.49
C ASP A 157 17.66 4.40 1.24
N ASP A 158 18.93 4.78 1.40
CA ASP A 158 19.70 5.43 0.34
C ASP A 158 19.91 4.51 -0.87
N GLU A 159 20.07 3.21 -0.64
CA GLU A 159 20.31 2.22 -1.70
C GLU A 159 19.04 2.00 -2.55
N LEU A 160 17.90 1.76 -1.92
CA LEU A 160 16.61 1.62 -2.60
C LEU A 160 16.21 2.93 -3.30
N ALA A 161 16.45 4.07 -2.65
CA ALA A 161 16.22 5.39 -3.24
C ALA A 161 17.06 5.60 -4.50
N ALA A 162 18.35 5.26 -4.48
CA ALA A 162 19.24 5.35 -5.64
C ALA A 162 18.79 4.42 -6.77
N ALA A 163 18.40 3.18 -6.46
CA ALA A 163 17.87 2.23 -7.44
C ALA A 163 16.60 2.76 -8.13
N LEU A 164 15.66 3.31 -7.36
CA LEU A 164 14.44 3.94 -7.87
C LEU A 164 14.74 5.17 -8.74
N GLN A 165 15.68 6.03 -8.33
CA GLN A 165 16.09 7.18 -9.13
C GLN A 165 16.69 6.77 -10.47
N ASN A 166 17.49 5.70 -10.50
CA ASN A 166 18.04 5.15 -11.73
C ASN A 166 16.93 4.59 -12.64
N ALA A 167 15.96 3.87 -12.08
CA ALA A 167 14.80 3.36 -12.83
C ALA A 167 13.93 4.48 -13.42
N LEU A 168 13.73 5.58 -12.68
CA LEU A 168 13.02 6.78 -13.14
C LEU A 168 13.74 7.44 -14.33
N ARG A 169 15.08 7.58 -14.25
CA ARG A 169 15.90 8.14 -15.34
C ARG A 169 15.85 7.27 -16.59
N ALA A 170 15.82 5.95 -16.42
CA ALA A 170 15.69 4.98 -17.50
C ALA A 170 14.28 4.90 -18.12
N LYS A 171 13.33 5.76 -17.70
CA LYS A 171 11.92 5.75 -18.13
C LYS A 171 11.19 4.41 -17.92
N LYS A 172 11.66 3.57 -17.00
CA LYS A 172 11.02 2.29 -16.65
C LYS A 172 9.83 2.46 -15.69
N LEU A 173 9.52 3.70 -15.30
CA LEU A 173 8.45 4.07 -14.36
C LEU A 173 7.52 5.11 -15.02
N SER A 174 6.24 5.07 -14.65
CA SER A 174 5.22 5.94 -15.25
C SER A 174 5.43 7.42 -14.89
N LEU A 175 4.87 8.34 -15.68
CA LEU A 175 4.97 9.78 -15.43
C LEU A 175 4.37 10.18 -14.06
N MET A 176 3.40 9.41 -13.55
CA MET A 176 2.77 9.65 -12.24
C MET A 176 3.74 9.46 -11.07
N ASP A 177 4.83 8.71 -11.25
CA ASP A 177 5.85 8.49 -10.22
C ASP A 177 6.88 9.64 -10.13
N LYS A 178 6.97 10.51 -11.15
CA LYS A 178 7.85 11.70 -11.11
C LYS A 178 7.44 12.71 -10.04
N ILE A 179 6.16 12.70 -9.65
CA ILE A 179 5.60 13.58 -8.62
C ILE A 179 6.14 13.21 -7.22
N SER A 180 6.65 11.98 -7.02
CA SER A 180 7.23 11.54 -5.74
C SER A 180 8.57 12.18 -5.35
N LYS A 181 9.24 12.96 -6.22
CA LYS A 181 10.47 13.66 -5.81
C LYS A 181 10.24 14.62 -4.63
N HIS A 182 9.04 15.16 -4.50
CA HIS A 182 8.72 16.10 -3.42
C HIS A 182 8.50 15.39 -2.06
N ASP A 183 8.20 14.10 -2.05
CA ASP A 183 8.01 13.30 -0.81
C ASP A 183 9.32 12.69 -0.29
N MET A 184 10.40 12.71 -1.09
CA MET A 184 11.72 12.16 -0.70
C MET A 184 12.61 13.16 0.06
N GLN A 185 12.29 14.46 0.06
CA GLN A 185 13.17 15.52 0.60
C GLN A 185 12.64 16.24 1.85
N HIS A 186 11.42 15.94 2.31
CA HIS A 186 10.89 16.54 3.52
C HIS A 186 10.24 15.51 4.45
N CYS A 187 11.10 14.93 5.29
CA CYS A 187 10.79 14.56 6.67
C CYS A 187 11.86 15.21 7.55
#